data_AF-A0A4V4IWM5-F1
#
_entry.id   AF-A0A4V4IWM5-F1
#
_cell.length_a   1.000
_cell.length_b   1.000
_cell.length_c   1.000
_cell.angle_alpha   90.00
_cell.angle_beta   90.00
_cell.angle_gamma   90.00
#
_symmetry.space_group_name_H-M   'P 1'
#
loop_
_entity.id
_entity.type
_entity.pdbx_description
1 polymer ?
#
loop_
_entity_poly.entity_id
_entity_poly.type
_entity_poly.pdbx_seq_one_letter_code
_entity_poly.pdbx_strand_id
1 'polypeptide(L)'
;MAILISPGTLVVHGPESTAKTGLLKSYLELSGLKHAFIPCSECITGRHFLERTLAACVNAIEQAVDISLDGVIPSRCESLSTLTSSFERLFEGIDKFVLVLDGIDEQREAPPTLLPTLARLGQLIPCLSIVMVVTYPHPRLLHLPGAPHIYFSPYTREQAIQIASVRPQAIFSEPLSPSANYSDELAAEDDAWLWSRYCAAVWDSLASGAARDIVTFKSILDKLWRPFVQPIVDGTYGTRDFSKLMVAQRKIFQAESCLLDSVIDEPQEDTTVLTDGKSFPNLILVTHDLPYYSKWLLCAAYLASFNPARQDNIYFMKATERKRRRKGGGAIAGRESKNRKIPRHLLSPSPFPLDRLLAILHAVLPHDLTPTMDIYTQLATLCSLRLLLRTAVIGGDLLEPGAKWKVNFGWEYALKLARSVGFDITDHVAE
;
A
#
# COMPACT_ATOMS: atom_id res chain seq x y z
N MET A 1 -22.29 41.45 17.08
CA MET A 1 -21.85 40.10 16.69
C MET A 1 -21.60 40.13 15.20
N ALA A 2 -20.33 40.09 14.76
CA ALA A 2 -20.02 39.98 13.34
C ALA A 2 -20.57 38.63 12.86
N ILE A 3 -21.58 38.66 11.98
CA ILE A 3 -22.06 37.48 11.27
C ILE A 3 -20.92 37.07 10.35
N LEU A 4 -20.05 36.19 10.84
CA LEU A 4 -19.06 35.52 10.00
C LEU A 4 -19.87 34.70 8.99
N ILE A 5 -19.98 35.23 7.77
CA ILE A 5 -20.56 34.54 6.62
C ILE A 5 -19.73 33.27 6.46
N SER A 6 -20.27 32.13 6.90
CA SER A 6 -19.58 30.86 6.73
C SER A 6 -19.55 30.53 5.24
N PRO A 7 -18.39 30.12 4.71
CA PRO A 7 -18.33 29.63 3.35
C PRO A 7 -19.25 28.41 3.22
N GLY A 8 -19.99 28.33 2.10
CA GLY A 8 -20.85 27.18 1.82
C GLY A 8 -20.07 25.88 1.71
N THR A 9 -18.82 25.95 1.24
CA THR A 9 -17.91 24.80 1.11
C THR A 9 -16.52 25.18 1.58
N LEU A 10 -15.92 24.34 2.43
CA LEU A 10 -14.56 24.46 2.95
C LEU A 10 -13.79 23.18 2.61
N VAL A 11 -12.57 23.32 2.09
CA VAL A 11 -11.71 22.17 1.81
C VAL A 11 -10.57 22.12 2.83
N VAL A 12 -10.50 21.03 3.58
CA VAL A 12 -9.39 20.72 4.47
C VAL A 12 -8.52 19.70 3.75
N HIS A 13 -7.25 20.03 3.51
CA HIS A 13 -6.35 19.11 2.81
C HIS A 13 -4.98 18.97 3.44
N GLY A 14 -4.33 17.84 3.19
CA GLY A 14 -3.03 17.51 3.75
C GLY A 14 -2.75 16.01 3.64
N PRO A 15 -1.49 15.56 3.81
CA PRO A 15 -1.18 14.14 3.76
C PRO A 15 -1.96 13.35 4.83
N GLU A 16 -1.98 12.02 4.67
CA GLU A 16 -2.53 11.10 5.66
C GLU A 16 -1.89 11.33 7.04
N SER A 17 -2.67 11.07 8.08
CA SER A 17 -2.22 11.10 9.47
C SER A 17 -1.72 12.46 10.00
N THR A 18 -2.16 13.56 9.39
CA THR A 18 -1.99 14.93 9.90
C THR A 18 -3.03 15.33 10.97
N ALA A 19 -3.72 14.35 11.56
CA ALA A 19 -4.78 14.54 12.56
C ALA A 19 -5.96 15.44 12.11
N LYS A 20 -6.14 15.68 10.80
CA LYS A 20 -7.25 16.46 10.22
C LYS A 20 -8.60 16.06 10.81
N THR A 21 -8.93 14.77 10.72
CA THR A 21 -10.17 14.19 11.23
C THR A 21 -10.33 14.37 12.73
N GLY A 22 -9.29 14.07 13.51
CA GLY A 22 -9.32 14.17 14.97
C GLY A 22 -9.52 15.60 15.44
N LEU A 23 -8.77 16.55 14.88
CA LEU A 23 -8.88 17.97 15.22
C LEU A 23 -10.24 18.55 14.82
N LEU A 24 -10.78 18.17 13.66
CA LEU A 24 -12.12 18.60 13.23
C LEU A 24 -13.20 18.08 14.17
N LYS A 25 -13.13 16.81 14.59
CA LYS A 25 -14.08 16.23 15.57
C LYS A 25 -14.03 16.98 16.89
N SER A 26 -12.84 17.10 17.49
CA SER A 26 -12.69 17.80 18.77
C SER A 26 -13.09 19.29 18.68
N TYR A 27 -12.80 19.96 17.57
CA TYR A 27 -13.23 21.34 17.36
C TYR A 27 -14.74 21.47 17.28
N LEU A 28 -15.41 20.58 16.54
CA LEU A 28 -16.87 20.61 16.38
C LEU A 28 -17.58 20.29 17.69
N GLU A 29 -17.10 19.31 18.45
CA GLU A 29 -17.58 18.98 19.80
C GLU A 29 -17.45 20.18 20.75
N LEU A 30 -16.29 20.85 20.79
CA LEU A 30 -16.08 22.03 21.65
C LEU A 30 -16.87 23.25 21.20
N SER A 31 -17.11 23.40 19.90
CA SER A 31 -17.86 24.55 19.35
C SER A 31 -19.37 24.48 19.61
N GLY A 32 -19.90 23.31 19.96
CA GLY A 32 -21.35 23.09 20.15
C GLY A 32 -22.18 23.24 18.87
N LEU A 33 -21.55 23.29 17.69
CA LEU A 33 -22.26 23.37 16.42
C LEU A 33 -22.93 22.03 16.08
N LYS A 34 -24.16 22.09 15.55
CA LYS A 34 -24.84 20.90 15.01
C LYS A 34 -24.06 20.40 13.79
N HIS A 35 -23.59 19.16 13.84
CA HIS A 35 -22.76 18.61 12.80
C HIS A 35 -23.02 17.12 12.56
N ALA A 36 -22.77 16.67 11.34
CA ALA A 36 -22.74 15.25 10.98
C ALA A 36 -21.38 14.89 10.39
N PHE A 37 -20.86 13.74 10.80
CA PHE A 37 -19.57 13.24 10.35
C PHE A 37 -19.77 11.97 9.50
N ILE A 38 -19.27 11.98 8.27
CA ILE A 38 -19.44 10.86 7.33
C ILE A 38 -18.07 10.41 6.83
N PRO A 39 -17.64 9.18 7.16
CA PRO A 39 -16.50 8.56 6.51
C PRO A 39 -16.87 8.14 5.08
N CYS A 40 -16.28 8.81 4.09
CA CYS A 40 -16.52 8.53 2.67
C CYS A 40 -15.81 7.24 2.21
N SER A 41 -14.76 6.80 2.91
CA SER A 41 -14.04 5.55 2.63
C SER A 41 -14.91 4.30 2.82
N GLU A 42 -15.88 4.35 3.75
CA GLU A 42 -16.86 3.28 3.94
C GLU A 42 -17.96 3.29 2.87
N CYS A 43 -18.11 4.40 2.14
CA CYS A 43 -19.13 4.58 1.12
C CYS A 43 -18.66 4.06 -0.25
N ILE A 44 -18.91 2.78 -0.54
CA ILE A 44 -18.46 2.15 -1.80
C ILE A 44 -19.11 2.81 -3.03
N THR A 45 -20.45 2.92 -3.05
CA THR A 45 -21.22 3.44 -4.19
C THR A 45 -21.74 4.85 -3.92
N GLY A 46 -21.98 5.62 -4.98
CA GLY A 46 -22.61 6.94 -4.88
C GLY A 46 -23.99 6.89 -4.19
N ARG A 47 -24.78 5.84 -4.41
CA ARG A 47 -26.07 5.63 -3.72
C ARG A 47 -25.87 5.44 -2.22
N HIS A 48 -24.95 4.57 -1.82
CA HIS A 48 -24.69 4.31 -0.41
C HIS A 48 -24.22 5.59 0.31
N PHE A 49 -23.40 6.40 -0.36
CA PHE A 49 -23.00 7.71 0.13
C PHE A 49 -24.20 8.64 0.40
N LEU A 50 -25.14 8.77 -0.55
CA LEU A 50 -26.31 9.65 -0.41
C LEU A 50 -27.23 9.21 0.72
N GLU A 51 -27.56 7.91 0.78
CA GLU A 51 -28.42 7.33 1.83
C GLU A 51 -27.78 7.50 3.21
N ARG A 52 -26.48 7.24 3.34
CA ARG A 52 -25.74 7.38 4.61
C ARG A 52 -25.60 8.83 5.04
N THR A 53 -25.38 9.75 4.09
CA THR A 53 -25.32 11.20 4.38
C THR A 53 -26.65 11.69 4.93
N LEU A 54 -27.76 11.30 4.29
CA LEU A 54 -29.09 11.67 4.75
C LEU A 54 -29.40 11.09 6.14
N ALA A 55 -29.14 9.80 6.35
CA ALA A 55 -29.35 9.16 7.65
C ALA A 55 -28.50 9.80 8.77
N ALA A 56 -27.24 10.13 8.49
CA ALA A 56 -26.36 10.79 9.46
C ALA A 56 -26.85 12.21 9.82
N CYS A 57 -27.33 12.98 8.84
CA CYS A 57 -27.90 14.30 9.08
C CYS A 57 -29.19 14.23 9.91
N VAL A 58 -30.08 13.26 9.62
CA VAL A 58 -31.31 13.04 10.39
C VAL A 58 -30.96 12.71 11.84
N ASN A 59 -30.12 11.70 12.07
CA ASN A 59 -29.70 11.30 13.41
C ASN A 59 -29.06 12.46 14.20
N ALA A 60 -28.23 13.27 13.55
CA ALA A 60 -27.58 14.43 14.19
C ALA A 60 -28.59 15.51 14.61
N ILE A 61 -29.68 15.68 13.86
CA ILE A 61 -30.71 16.66 14.18
C ILE A 61 -31.67 16.12 15.23
N GLU A 62 -32.07 14.85 15.14
CA GLU A 62 -32.90 14.20 16.17
C GLU A 62 -32.22 14.26 17.54
N GLN A 63 -30.91 13.98 17.60
CA GLN A 63 -30.13 14.13 18.84
C GLN A 63 -30.06 15.58 19.35
N ALA A 64 -30.11 16.56 18.45
CA ALA A 64 -29.98 17.98 18.81
C ALA A 64 -31.32 18.64 19.18
N VAL A 65 -32.44 18.13 18.68
CA VAL A 65 -33.79 18.71 18.86
C VAL A 65 -34.67 17.84 19.76
N ASP A 66 -34.27 16.60 20.04
CA ASP A 66 -35.00 15.63 20.87
C ASP A 66 -36.42 15.34 20.35
N ILE A 67 -36.58 15.37 19.02
CA ILE A 67 -37.81 15.07 18.29
C ILE A 67 -37.49 14.01 17.25
N SER A 68 -38.28 12.93 17.21
CA SER A 68 -38.20 11.91 16.16
C SER A 68 -38.74 12.50 14.85
N LEU A 69 -37.92 12.50 13.80
CA LEU A 69 -38.27 12.91 12.43
C LEU A 69 -38.71 11.73 11.56
N ASP A 70 -38.87 10.55 12.17
CA ASP A 70 -39.37 9.33 11.52
C ASP A 70 -40.64 9.58 10.71
N GLY A 71 -40.54 9.42 9.39
CA GLY A 71 -41.64 9.54 8.43
C GLY A 71 -41.80 10.91 7.74
N VAL A 72 -41.09 11.95 8.17
CA VAL A 72 -41.12 13.28 7.53
C VAL A 72 -40.21 13.33 6.30
N ILE A 73 -39.13 12.54 6.32
CA ILE A 73 -38.08 12.54 5.31
C ILE A 73 -38.08 11.19 4.58
N PRO A 74 -37.90 11.17 3.24
CA PRO A 74 -37.86 9.93 2.50
C PRO A 74 -36.70 9.04 2.99
N SER A 75 -37.00 7.80 3.32
CA SER A 75 -36.01 6.80 3.76
C SER A 75 -35.04 6.36 2.68
N ARG A 76 -35.27 6.75 1.42
CA ARG A 76 -34.45 6.39 0.26
C ARG A 76 -34.00 7.63 -0.48
N CYS A 77 -32.67 7.77 -0.62
CA CYS A 77 -32.04 8.85 -1.35
C CYS A 77 -31.24 8.27 -2.52
N GLU A 78 -31.84 8.25 -3.72
CA GLU A 78 -31.20 7.64 -4.89
C GLU A 78 -30.47 8.66 -5.78
N SER A 79 -30.81 9.95 -5.64
CA SER A 79 -30.28 11.04 -6.47
C SER A 79 -29.84 12.23 -5.62
N LEU A 80 -28.89 13.01 -6.14
CA LEU A 80 -28.49 14.29 -5.56
C LEU A 80 -29.67 15.28 -5.49
N SER A 81 -30.60 15.24 -6.45
CA SER A 81 -31.79 16.09 -6.43
C SER A 81 -32.72 15.77 -5.26
N THR A 82 -32.90 14.47 -4.96
CA THR A 82 -33.67 14.01 -3.79
C THR A 82 -32.97 14.34 -2.48
N LEU A 83 -31.63 14.38 -2.48
CA LEU A 83 -30.86 14.80 -1.31
C LEU A 83 -31.06 16.29 -1.04
N THR A 84 -30.97 17.16 -2.06
CA THR A 84 -31.18 18.60 -1.91
C THR A 84 -32.55 18.94 -1.34
N SER A 85 -33.63 18.36 -1.89
CA SER A 85 -34.99 18.64 -1.39
C SER A 85 -35.23 18.10 0.02
N SER A 86 -34.58 16.97 0.37
CA SER A 86 -34.65 16.42 1.72
C SER A 86 -33.89 17.31 2.71
N PHE A 87 -32.75 17.87 2.31
CA PHE A 87 -31.99 18.80 3.13
C PHE A 87 -32.71 20.14 3.34
N GLU A 88 -33.37 20.69 2.31
CA GLU A 88 -34.18 21.91 2.46
C GLU A 88 -35.27 21.74 3.53
N ARG A 89 -35.93 20.58 3.57
CA ARG A 89 -36.94 20.26 4.61
C ARG A 89 -36.31 19.98 5.98
N LEU A 90 -35.19 19.27 6.00
CA LEU A 90 -34.51 18.88 7.25
C LEU A 90 -33.87 20.08 7.96
N PHE A 91 -33.38 21.07 7.21
CA PHE A 91 -32.74 22.27 7.76
C PHE A 91 -33.71 23.44 7.97
N GLU A 92 -35.02 23.24 7.81
CA GLU A 92 -36.03 24.26 8.07
C GLU A 92 -36.02 24.64 9.57
N GLY A 93 -35.71 25.91 9.88
CA GLY A 93 -35.61 26.40 11.26
C GLY A 93 -34.26 26.14 11.95
N ILE A 94 -33.24 25.67 11.23
CA ILE A 94 -31.88 25.50 11.76
C ILE A 94 -30.99 26.68 11.32
N ASP A 95 -30.35 27.35 12.27
CA ASP A 95 -29.47 28.48 11.98
C ASP A 95 -28.21 28.05 11.22
N LYS A 96 -27.53 26.99 11.70
CA LYS A 96 -26.28 26.51 11.11
C LYS A 96 -26.09 25.02 11.31
N PHE A 97 -25.69 24.33 10.24
CA PHE A 97 -25.37 22.91 10.23
C PHE A 97 -24.06 22.65 9.48
N VAL A 98 -23.17 21.86 10.06
CA VAL A 98 -21.87 21.52 9.46
C VAL A 98 -21.86 20.05 9.02
N LEU A 99 -21.67 19.82 7.72
CA LEU A 99 -21.54 18.48 7.16
C LEU A 99 -20.06 18.18 6.88
N VAL A 100 -19.46 17.24 7.60
CA VAL A 100 -18.07 16.83 7.40
C VAL A 100 -18.01 15.55 6.58
N LEU A 101 -17.39 15.65 5.41
CA LEU A 101 -17.16 14.54 4.49
C LEU A 101 -15.68 14.15 4.58
N ASP A 102 -15.40 13.06 5.30
CA ASP A 102 -14.03 12.62 5.55
C ASP A 102 -13.52 11.65 4.49
N GLY A 103 -12.36 11.93 3.89
CA GLY A 103 -11.75 11.07 2.87
C GLY A 103 -12.55 11.00 1.57
N ILE A 104 -13.09 12.11 1.08
CA ILE A 104 -13.93 12.11 -0.14
C ILE A 104 -13.16 11.70 -1.42
N ASP A 105 -11.82 11.77 -1.37
CA ASP A 105 -10.91 11.34 -2.43
C ASP A 105 -10.76 9.81 -2.50
N GLU A 106 -11.01 9.10 -1.40
CA GLU A 106 -10.83 7.64 -1.28
C GLU A 106 -12.06 6.84 -1.77
N GLN A 107 -13.08 7.53 -2.27
CA GLN A 107 -14.30 6.88 -2.74
C GLN A 107 -14.02 6.06 -4.01
N ARG A 108 -14.29 4.74 -3.95
CA ARG A 108 -13.99 3.81 -5.05
C ARG A 108 -14.75 4.10 -6.34
N GLU A 109 -16.05 4.38 -6.24
CA GLU A 109 -16.93 4.62 -7.39
C GLU A 109 -17.64 5.97 -7.28
N ALA A 110 -16.85 7.06 -7.23
CA ALA A 110 -17.40 8.41 -7.26
C ALA A 110 -17.79 8.82 -8.69
N PRO A 111 -19.07 9.17 -8.96
CA PRO A 111 -19.42 9.77 -10.24
C PRO A 111 -18.75 11.15 -10.34
N PRO A 112 -18.23 11.55 -11.53
CA PRO A 112 -17.46 12.78 -11.69
C PRO A 112 -18.28 14.06 -11.38
N THR A 113 -19.60 13.95 -11.36
CA THR A 113 -20.53 15.04 -11.04
C THR A 113 -20.79 15.22 -9.54
N LEU A 114 -20.43 14.26 -8.69
CA LEU A 114 -20.74 14.27 -7.25
C LEU A 114 -20.05 15.41 -6.51
N LEU A 115 -18.73 15.52 -6.66
CA LEU A 115 -17.94 16.55 -5.97
C LEU A 115 -18.37 17.98 -6.34
N PRO A 116 -18.53 18.34 -7.64
CA PRO A 116 -19.01 19.66 -8.03
C PRO A 116 -20.42 19.98 -7.56
N THR A 117 -21.32 18.99 -7.52
CA THR A 117 -22.70 19.20 -7.05
C THR A 117 -22.76 19.39 -5.55
N LEU A 118 -22.00 18.61 -4.77
CA LEU A 118 -21.87 18.83 -3.32
C LEU A 118 -21.25 20.19 -3.01
N ALA A 119 -20.22 20.62 -3.75
CA ALA A 119 -19.62 21.94 -3.55
C ALA A 119 -20.61 23.09 -3.77
N ARG A 120 -21.57 22.91 -4.69
CA ARG A 120 -22.66 23.87 -4.95
C ARG A 120 -23.82 23.73 -3.99
N LEU A 121 -24.00 22.57 -3.37
CA LEU A 121 -25.08 22.32 -2.40
C LEU A 121 -24.98 23.26 -1.19
N GLY A 122 -23.76 23.52 -0.71
CA GLY A 122 -23.52 24.52 0.35
C GLY A 122 -23.80 25.97 -0.07
N GLN A 123 -23.96 26.26 -1.37
CA GLN A 123 -24.41 27.56 -1.86
C GLN A 123 -25.94 27.63 -2.02
N LEU A 124 -26.57 26.49 -2.31
CA LEU A 124 -28.02 26.38 -2.44
C LEU A 124 -28.71 26.50 -1.08
N ILE A 125 -28.11 25.90 -0.04
CA ILE A 125 -28.67 25.87 1.31
C ILE A 125 -27.83 26.79 2.21
N PRO A 126 -28.31 27.98 2.58
CA PRO A 126 -27.50 28.99 3.27
C PRO A 126 -27.09 28.59 4.69
N CYS A 127 -27.86 27.71 5.35
CA CYS A 127 -27.56 27.22 6.70
C CYS A 127 -26.52 26.08 6.69
N LEU A 128 -26.25 25.48 5.53
CA LEU A 128 -25.38 24.32 5.39
C LEU A 128 -23.95 24.73 5.03
N SER A 129 -22.99 24.26 5.81
CA SER A 129 -21.57 24.43 5.52
C SER A 129 -20.93 23.05 5.36
N ILE A 130 -20.40 22.77 4.18
CA ILE A 130 -19.81 21.46 3.84
C ILE A 130 -18.29 21.53 4.00
N VAL A 131 -17.74 20.70 4.88
CA VAL A 131 -16.30 20.55 5.08
C VAL A 131 -15.85 19.27 4.40
N MET A 132 -15.04 19.39 3.35
CA MET A 132 -14.49 18.26 2.62
C MET A 132 -13.05 18.01 3.08
N VAL A 133 -12.78 16.83 3.64
CA VAL A 133 -11.42 16.40 3.98
C VAL A 133 -10.86 15.60 2.82
N VAL A 134 -9.74 16.09 2.27
CA VAL A 134 -9.07 15.54 1.09
C VAL A 134 -7.60 15.30 1.43
N THR A 135 -6.95 14.34 0.77
CA THR A 135 -5.50 14.14 0.93
C THR A 135 -4.73 15.10 0.04
N TYR A 136 -4.94 15.04 -1.28
CA TYR A 136 -4.34 15.96 -2.25
C TYR A 136 -5.40 16.50 -3.23
N PRO A 137 -5.86 17.76 -3.07
CA PRO A 137 -6.91 18.29 -3.92
C PRO A 137 -6.38 18.52 -5.33
N HIS A 138 -7.00 17.89 -6.32
CA HIS A 138 -6.73 18.22 -7.71
C HIS A 138 -7.19 19.68 -7.97
N PRO A 139 -6.45 20.50 -8.77
CA PRO A 139 -6.81 21.90 -9.01
C PRO A 139 -8.22 22.15 -9.58
N ARG A 140 -8.86 21.11 -10.12
CA ARG A 140 -10.23 21.16 -10.67
C ARG A 140 -11.26 20.36 -9.86
N LEU A 141 -10.92 19.89 -8.67
CA LEU A 141 -11.75 18.97 -7.87
C LEU A 141 -13.21 19.45 -7.71
N LEU A 142 -13.41 20.73 -7.40
CA LEU A 142 -14.73 21.26 -7.08
C LEU A 142 -15.43 21.98 -8.25
N HIS A 143 -14.71 22.24 -9.36
CA HIS A 143 -15.22 23.09 -10.46
C HIS A 143 -15.88 24.41 -9.97
N LEU A 144 -15.43 24.92 -8.81
CA LEU A 144 -15.97 26.08 -8.13
C LEU A 144 -14.81 27.03 -7.77
N PRO A 145 -14.79 28.27 -8.28
CA PRO A 145 -13.79 29.24 -7.90
C PRO A 145 -14.05 29.77 -6.48
N GLY A 146 -12.98 30.02 -5.72
CA GLY A 146 -13.06 30.73 -4.43
C GLY A 146 -13.45 29.89 -3.21
N ALA A 147 -13.44 28.56 -3.30
CA ALA A 147 -13.56 27.72 -2.11
C ALA A 147 -12.33 27.92 -1.20
N PRO A 148 -12.49 28.24 0.09
CA PRO A 148 -11.37 28.34 1.02
C PRO A 148 -10.72 26.97 1.25
N HIS A 149 -9.39 26.96 1.26
CA HIS A 149 -8.57 25.79 1.52
C HIS A 149 -7.79 25.97 2.83
N ILE A 150 -7.88 24.99 3.72
CA ILE A 150 -7.04 24.89 4.92
C ILE A 150 -6.05 23.74 4.69
N TYR A 151 -4.76 24.09 4.63
CA TYR A 151 -3.69 23.13 4.45
C TYR A 151 -3.14 22.67 5.79
N PHE A 152 -3.13 21.35 6.00
CA PHE A 152 -2.43 20.67 7.08
C PHE A 152 -1.09 20.18 6.55
N SER A 153 -0.01 20.83 6.99
CA SER A 153 1.36 20.42 6.63
C SER A 153 1.70 19.09 7.30
N PRO A 154 2.52 18.23 6.66
CA PRO A 154 3.14 17.10 7.36
C PRO A 154 3.93 17.59 8.58
N TYR A 155 3.95 16.78 9.63
CA TYR A 155 4.70 17.07 10.84
C TYR A 155 6.21 17.09 10.56
N THR A 156 6.89 18.05 11.17
CA THR A 156 8.36 18.07 11.21
C THR A 156 8.89 16.98 12.14
N ARG A 157 10.18 16.65 12.02
CA ARG A 157 10.87 15.71 12.92
C ARG A 157 10.63 16.04 14.40
N GLU A 158 10.80 17.30 14.77
CA GLU A 158 10.65 17.76 16.15
C GLU A 158 9.21 17.59 16.64
N GLN A 159 8.22 17.96 15.81
CA GLN A 159 6.81 17.79 16.14
C GLN A 159 6.41 16.33 16.26
N ALA A 160 6.89 15.45 15.37
CA ALA A 160 6.58 14.02 15.42
C ALA A 160 7.13 13.37 16.70
N ILE A 161 8.37 13.71 17.09
CA ILE A 161 8.97 13.24 18.34
C ILE A 161 8.19 13.79 19.54
N GLN A 162 7.80 15.07 19.52
CA GLN A 162 6.99 15.66 20.58
C GLN A 162 5.64 14.95 20.74
N ILE A 163 4.92 14.71 19.63
CA ILE A 163 3.64 14.00 19.63
C ILE A 163 3.79 12.57 20.20
N ALA A 164 4.84 11.85 19.79
CA ALA A 164 5.13 10.51 20.31
C ALA A 164 5.54 10.52 21.79
N SER A 165 6.17 11.59 22.27
CA SER A 165 6.62 11.73 23.66
C SER A 165 5.51 12.09 24.66
N VAL A 166 4.31 12.48 24.20
CA VAL A 166 3.17 12.82 25.09
C VAL A 166 2.72 11.63 25.93
N ARG A 167 2.87 10.40 25.42
CA ARG A 167 2.56 9.16 26.14
C ARG A 167 3.77 8.23 26.10
N PRO A 168 4.74 8.38 27.03
CA PRO A 168 5.90 7.50 27.09
C PRO A 168 5.47 6.08 27.44
N GLN A 169 6.14 5.09 26.85
CA GLN A 169 5.97 3.70 27.26
C GLN A 169 6.88 3.39 28.45
N ALA A 170 6.36 2.63 29.40
CA ALA A 170 7.14 2.17 30.55
C ALA A 170 8.26 1.21 30.12
N ILE A 171 9.44 1.39 30.71
CA ILE A 171 10.60 0.51 30.56
C ILE A 171 10.30 -0.86 31.19
N PHE A 172 9.70 -0.86 32.39
CA PHE A 172 9.35 -2.06 33.13
C PHE A 172 7.85 -2.33 33.05
N SER A 173 7.46 -3.55 32.64
CA SER A 173 6.05 -3.95 32.52
C SER A 173 5.40 -4.26 33.87
N GLU A 174 6.21 -4.57 34.89
CA GLU A 174 5.76 -4.81 36.26
C GLU A 174 6.18 -3.64 37.16
N PRO A 175 5.31 -3.16 38.06
CA PRO A 175 5.69 -2.16 39.05
C PRO A 175 6.83 -2.73 39.91
N LEU A 176 7.97 -2.03 39.94
CA LEU A 176 9.13 -2.49 40.70
C LEU A 176 8.75 -2.69 42.16
N SER A 177 9.28 -3.75 42.76
CA SER A 177 9.08 -4.04 44.18
C SER A 177 9.64 -2.88 45.04
N PRO A 178 8.96 -2.48 46.13
CA PRO A 178 9.33 -1.33 46.98
C PRO A 178 10.66 -1.48 47.76
N SER A 179 11.44 -2.54 47.49
CA SER A 179 12.73 -2.81 48.11
C SER A 179 13.93 -2.18 47.36
N ALA A 180 13.73 -1.71 46.13
CA ALA A 180 14.71 -0.89 45.43
C ALA A 180 14.45 0.59 45.76
N ASN A 181 15.50 1.39 45.97
CA ASN A 181 15.44 2.85 46.17
C ASN A 181 15.02 3.59 44.87
N TYR A 182 14.03 3.07 44.16
CA TYR A 182 13.54 3.53 42.87
C TYR A 182 12.09 3.94 43.07
N SER A 183 11.83 5.24 43.19
CA SER A 183 10.47 5.78 43.34
C SER A 183 9.76 5.80 41.99
N ASP A 184 8.42 5.75 42.02
CA ASP A 184 7.58 5.85 40.81
C ASP A 184 7.82 7.17 40.05
N GLU A 185 8.19 8.24 40.76
CA GLU A 185 8.55 9.53 40.16
C GLU A 185 9.87 9.43 39.37
N LEU A 186 10.88 8.76 39.92
CA LEU A 186 12.16 8.56 39.25
C LEU A 186 12.03 7.59 38.07
N ALA A 187 11.11 6.63 38.18
CA ALA A 187 10.73 5.73 37.09
C ALA A 187 10.13 6.50 35.91
N ALA A 188 9.18 7.39 36.17
CA ALA A 188 8.55 8.20 35.14
C ALA A 188 9.55 9.17 34.46
N GLU A 189 10.51 9.72 35.21
CA GLU A 189 11.58 10.55 34.66
C GLU A 189 12.52 9.75 33.74
N ASP A 190 12.96 8.58 34.18
CA ASP A 190 13.84 7.70 33.41
C ASP A 190 13.12 7.16 32.15
N ASP A 191 11.83 6.80 32.27
CA ASP A 191 10.98 6.38 31.15
C ASP A 191 10.88 7.49 30.09
N ALA A 192 10.52 8.71 30.50
CA ALA A 192 10.41 9.86 29.59
C ALA A 192 11.75 10.23 28.94
N TRP A 193 12.83 10.15 29.71
CA TRP A 193 14.18 10.43 29.23
C TRP A 193 14.65 9.41 28.18
N LEU A 194 14.44 8.12 28.43
CA LEU A 194 14.84 7.06 27.51
C LEU A 194 13.95 7.05 26.27
N TRP A 195 12.64 7.18 26.46
CA TRP A 195 11.64 7.18 25.39
C TRP A 195 11.89 8.31 24.38
N SER A 196 12.12 9.54 24.86
CA SER A 196 12.39 10.68 23.96
C SER A 196 13.64 10.49 23.08
N ARG A 197 14.71 9.92 23.63
CA ARG A 197 15.95 9.61 22.90
C ARG A 197 15.77 8.44 21.94
N TYR A 198 15.02 7.43 22.36
CA TYR A 198 14.65 6.30 21.52
C TYR A 198 13.81 6.74 20.32
N CYS A 199 12.78 7.58 20.52
CA CYS A 199 11.97 8.14 19.43
C CYS A 199 12.83 8.90 18.42
N ALA A 200 13.80 9.70 18.89
CA ALA A 200 14.73 10.41 18.02
C ALA A 200 15.60 9.45 17.20
N ALA A 201 16.13 8.39 17.82
CA ALA A 201 16.96 7.40 17.15
C ALA A 201 16.18 6.59 16.10
N VAL A 202 14.96 6.13 16.42
CA VAL A 202 14.08 5.43 15.46
C VAL A 202 13.71 6.34 14.29
N TRP A 203 13.46 7.62 14.56
CA TRP A 203 13.14 8.57 13.50
C TRP A 203 14.30 8.74 12.52
N ASP A 204 15.52 8.91 13.04
CA ASP A 204 16.72 9.12 12.22
C ASP A 204 17.15 7.87 11.46
N SER A 205 16.91 6.67 12.00
CA SER A 205 17.30 5.42 11.36
C SER A 205 16.28 4.88 10.35
N LEU A 206 14.98 4.93 10.66
CA LEU A 206 13.93 4.25 9.89
C LEU A 206 12.90 5.24 9.32
N ALA A 207 12.40 6.17 10.14
CA ALA A 207 11.25 6.99 9.76
C ALA A 207 11.58 8.06 8.69
N SER A 208 12.81 8.58 8.67
CA SER A 208 13.23 9.61 7.72
C SER A 208 13.09 9.19 6.25
N GLY A 209 13.24 7.89 5.95
CA GLY A 209 13.20 7.33 4.60
C GLY A 209 11.83 6.76 4.20
N ALA A 210 11.12 6.11 5.13
CA ALA A 210 9.96 5.28 4.80
C ALA A 210 8.66 5.65 5.54
N ALA A 211 8.74 6.24 6.75
CA ALA A 211 7.57 6.44 7.63
C ALA A 211 7.46 7.90 8.08
N ARG A 212 7.12 8.81 7.16
CA ARG A 212 6.76 10.20 7.50
C ARG A 212 5.37 10.34 8.12
N ASP A 213 4.62 9.24 8.19
CA ASP A 213 3.31 9.16 8.84
C ASP A 213 3.50 8.88 10.35
N ILE A 214 2.78 9.63 11.19
CA ILE A 214 2.79 9.48 12.65
C ILE A 214 2.21 8.13 13.13
N VAL A 215 1.22 7.57 12.42
CA VAL A 215 0.56 6.30 12.78
C VAL A 215 1.51 5.13 12.54
N THR A 216 2.15 5.09 11.38
CA THR A 216 3.16 4.08 11.07
C THR A 216 4.39 4.25 11.97
N PHE A 217 4.82 5.50 12.21
CA PHE A 217 5.89 5.78 13.17
C PHE A 217 5.57 5.25 14.57
N LYS A 218 4.34 5.47 15.07
CA LYS A 218 3.90 4.94 16.37
C LYS A 218 3.89 3.41 16.40
N SER A 219 3.37 2.77 15.35
CA SER A 219 3.39 1.31 15.22
C SER A 219 4.83 0.75 15.28
N ILE A 220 5.77 1.39 14.58
CA ILE A 220 7.18 1.01 14.60
C ILE A 220 7.79 1.20 15.99
N LEU A 221 7.52 2.33 16.66
CA LEU A 221 7.98 2.58 18.03
C LEU A 221 7.49 1.49 18.98
N ASP A 222 6.21 1.13 18.91
CA ASP A 222 5.58 0.14 19.76
C ASP A 222 6.14 -1.28 19.50
N LYS A 223 6.36 -1.65 18.22
CA LYS A 223 6.97 -2.95 17.83
C LYS A 223 8.42 -3.08 18.33
N LEU A 224 9.20 -2.01 18.22
CA LEU A 224 10.64 -2.03 18.50
C LEU A 224 11.00 -1.77 19.97
N TRP A 225 10.06 -1.26 20.78
CA TRP A 225 10.34 -0.87 22.16
C TRP A 225 10.73 -2.05 23.06
N ARG A 226 9.98 -3.16 22.99
CA ARG A 226 10.24 -4.32 23.87
C ARG A 226 11.61 -4.95 23.60
N PRO A 227 12.00 -5.26 22.34
CA PRO A 227 13.34 -5.76 22.05
C PRO A 227 14.45 -4.77 22.44
N PHE A 228 14.19 -3.46 22.31
CA PHE A 228 15.17 -2.43 22.66
C PHE A 228 15.46 -2.35 24.16
N VAL A 229 14.43 -2.49 24.99
CA VAL A 229 14.52 -2.36 26.46
C VAL A 229 14.91 -3.66 27.16
N GLN A 230 14.81 -4.81 26.49
CA GLN A 230 15.14 -6.12 27.05
C GLN A 230 16.52 -6.17 27.78
N PRO A 231 17.62 -5.61 27.26
CA PRO A 231 18.90 -5.61 27.98
C PRO A 231 18.90 -4.82 29.30
N ILE A 232 18.01 -3.82 29.44
CA ILE A 232 17.83 -3.06 30.68
C ILE A 232 17.05 -3.90 31.70
N VAL A 233 16.01 -4.61 31.24
CA VAL A 233 15.23 -5.54 32.07
C VAL A 233 16.10 -6.69 32.58
N ASP A 234 17.00 -7.19 31.74
CA ASP A 234 17.98 -8.23 32.09
C ASP A 234 19.09 -7.71 33.04
N GLY A 235 19.10 -6.41 33.36
CA GLY A 235 20.08 -5.79 34.26
C GLY A 235 21.48 -5.61 33.66
N THR A 236 21.64 -5.80 32.35
CA THR A 236 22.96 -5.70 31.69
C THR A 236 23.43 -4.25 31.50
N TYR A 237 22.49 -3.32 31.37
CA TYR A 237 22.75 -1.87 31.25
C TYR A 237 21.88 -1.08 32.23
N GLY A 238 22.37 0.08 32.66
CA GLY A 238 21.58 1.02 33.46
C GLY A 238 20.52 1.77 32.64
N THR A 239 19.50 2.31 33.31
CA THR A 239 18.38 3.06 32.69
C THR A 239 18.84 4.28 31.89
N ARG A 240 20.00 4.88 32.25
CA ARG A 240 20.55 6.10 31.61
C ARG A 240 21.72 5.85 30.66
N ASP A 241 22.04 4.60 30.33
CA ASP A 241 23.17 4.21 29.46
C ASP A 241 22.81 4.11 27.95
N PHE A 242 22.11 5.13 27.42
CA PHE A 242 21.58 5.13 26.04
C PHE A 242 22.61 4.81 24.95
N SER A 243 23.82 5.38 25.03
CA SER A 243 24.84 5.18 23.99
C SER A 243 25.31 3.73 23.88
N LYS A 244 25.43 3.02 25.01
CA LYS A 244 25.83 1.60 25.01
C LYS A 244 24.69 0.71 24.52
N LEU A 245 23.46 1.03 24.94
CA LEU A 245 22.25 0.34 24.51
C LEU A 245 22.06 0.44 22.98
N MET A 246 22.27 1.62 22.40
CA MET A 246 22.20 1.84 20.95
C MET A 246 23.22 1.01 20.16
N VAL A 247 24.42 0.82 20.71
CA VAL A 247 25.46 -0.01 20.08
C VAL A 247 25.08 -1.49 20.16
N ALA A 248 24.59 -1.95 21.32
CA ALA A 248 24.16 -3.33 21.51
C ALA A 248 23.00 -3.69 20.59
N GLN A 249 22.01 -2.81 20.46
CA GLN A 249 20.79 -3.03 19.68
C GLN A 249 20.82 -2.45 18.26
N ARG A 250 22.01 -2.16 17.71
CA ARG A 250 22.16 -1.58 16.36
C ARG A 250 21.45 -2.39 15.26
N LYS A 251 21.43 -3.72 15.39
CA LYS A 251 20.81 -4.62 14.40
C LYS A 251 19.30 -4.35 14.22
N ILE A 252 18.61 -3.98 15.31
CA ILE A 252 17.18 -3.68 15.30
C ILE A 252 16.89 -2.48 14.40
N PHE A 253 17.72 -1.44 14.49
CA PHE A 253 17.57 -0.22 13.68
C PHE A 253 17.97 -0.39 12.20
N GLN A 254 18.61 -1.51 11.84
CA GLN A 254 18.99 -1.83 10.47
C GLN A 254 18.00 -2.76 9.77
N ALA A 255 17.15 -3.45 10.52
CA ALA A 255 16.16 -4.34 9.96
C ALA A 255 14.97 -3.53 9.42
N GLU A 256 14.79 -3.53 8.11
CA GLU A 256 13.62 -2.91 7.45
C GLU A 256 12.37 -3.80 7.52
N SER A 257 12.47 -5.02 8.07
CA SER A 257 11.33 -5.94 8.24
C SER A 257 10.20 -5.31 9.05
N CYS A 258 10.52 -4.44 10.01
CA CYS A 258 9.54 -3.74 10.83
C CYS A 258 8.67 -2.73 10.06
N LEU A 259 9.08 -2.32 8.85
CA LEU A 259 8.31 -1.46 7.96
C LEU A 259 7.22 -2.23 7.19
N LEU A 260 7.33 -3.56 7.12
CA LEU A 260 6.35 -4.40 6.47
C LEU A 260 5.23 -4.73 7.47
N ASP A 261 3.99 -4.43 7.10
CA ASP A 261 2.83 -4.94 7.83
C ASP A 261 2.58 -6.38 7.38
N SER A 262 3.15 -7.35 8.11
CA SER A 262 2.75 -8.75 7.99
C SER A 262 1.57 -9.03 8.93
N VAL A 263 0.52 -9.63 8.38
CA VAL A 263 -0.61 -10.16 9.18
C VAL A 263 -0.22 -11.46 9.90
N ILE A 264 0.93 -12.03 9.53
CA ILE A 264 1.46 -13.28 10.05
C ILE A 264 2.66 -12.92 10.92
N ASP A 265 2.65 -13.37 12.18
CA ASP A 265 3.83 -13.30 13.05
C ASP A 265 4.99 -14.02 12.36
N GLU A 266 6.11 -13.32 12.15
CA GLU A 266 7.32 -13.94 11.63
C GLU A 266 7.69 -15.11 12.55
N PRO A 267 7.83 -16.35 12.04
CA PRO A 267 8.35 -17.44 12.85
C PRO A 267 9.78 -17.05 13.27
N GLN A 268 10.05 -17.02 14.57
CA GLN A 268 11.38 -16.75 15.10
C GLN A 268 12.37 -17.71 14.42
N GLU A 269 13.38 -17.16 13.74
CA GLU A 269 14.38 -17.94 13.03
C GLU A 269 15.18 -18.81 14.02
N ASP A 270 14.84 -20.10 14.11
CA ASP A 270 15.74 -21.11 14.66
C ASP A 270 17.04 -21.09 13.84
N THR A 271 18.10 -20.60 14.49
CA THR A 271 19.38 -20.32 13.88
C THR A 271 20.18 -21.60 13.67
N THR A 272 19.95 -22.32 12.56
CA THR A 272 20.92 -23.33 12.08
C THR A 272 20.94 -23.44 10.55
N VAL A 273 21.73 -22.61 9.85
CA VAL A 273 22.38 -23.04 8.60
C VAL A 273 23.76 -22.40 8.45
N LEU A 274 24.72 -23.26 8.12
CA LEU A 274 26.14 -23.05 7.92
C LEU A 274 26.45 -22.18 6.68
N THR A 275 27.44 -21.29 6.86
CA THR A 275 28.48 -20.79 5.93
C THR A 275 28.20 -20.57 4.43
N ASP A 276 28.60 -19.35 4.02
CA ASP A 276 29.02 -18.85 2.70
C ASP A 276 27.99 -18.29 1.70
N GLY A 277 28.12 -16.97 1.47
CA GLY A 277 27.81 -16.32 0.19
C GLY A 277 26.58 -15.39 0.17
N LYS A 278 26.75 -14.14 0.64
CA LYS A 278 25.90 -12.97 0.35
C LYS A 278 24.39 -13.25 0.29
N SER A 279 23.78 -13.51 1.45
CA SER A 279 22.32 -13.50 1.60
C SER A 279 21.80 -12.07 1.52
N PHE A 280 21.13 -11.74 0.40
CA PHE A 280 20.19 -10.63 0.35
C PHE A 280 19.08 -10.90 1.38
N PRO A 281 18.56 -9.89 2.10
CA PRO A 281 17.57 -10.09 3.15
C PRO A 281 16.41 -10.88 2.56
N ASN A 282 16.02 -11.96 3.24
CA ASN A 282 14.96 -12.87 2.85
C ASN A 282 13.62 -12.10 2.86
N LEU A 283 13.32 -11.37 1.79
CA LEU A 283 11.94 -11.24 1.37
C LEU A 283 11.45 -12.68 1.26
N ILE A 284 10.48 -13.07 2.09
CA ILE A 284 9.82 -14.38 2.08
C ILE A 284 9.10 -14.47 0.73
N LEU A 285 9.88 -14.73 -0.30
CA LEU A 285 9.40 -15.03 -1.63
C LEU A 285 8.97 -16.48 -1.50
N VAL A 286 7.70 -16.66 -1.13
CA VAL A 286 7.04 -17.96 -1.03
C VAL A 286 7.42 -18.76 -2.27
N THR A 287 8.37 -19.68 -2.11
CA THR A 287 8.70 -20.62 -3.18
C THR A 287 7.56 -21.63 -3.17
N HIS A 288 6.61 -21.46 -4.08
CA HIS A 288 5.57 -22.45 -4.29
C HIS A 288 6.23 -23.80 -4.54
N ASP A 289 5.84 -24.84 -3.81
CA ASP A 289 6.30 -26.19 -4.12
C ASP A 289 5.56 -26.70 -5.36
N LEU A 290 6.11 -26.34 -6.52
CA LEU A 290 5.52 -26.64 -7.82
C LEU A 290 6.02 -28.00 -8.34
N PRO A 291 5.17 -28.72 -9.10
CA PRO A 291 5.60 -29.90 -9.82
C PRO A 291 6.80 -29.63 -10.73
N TYR A 292 7.63 -30.65 -10.96
CA TYR A 292 8.85 -30.56 -11.76
C TYR A 292 8.64 -29.88 -13.12
N TYR A 293 7.66 -30.32 -13.90
CA TYR A 293 7.39 -29.75 -15.23
C TYR A 293 6.81 -28.34 -15.18
N SER A 294 6.05 -28.01 -14.13
CA SER A 294 5.56 -26.64 -13.90
C SER A 294 6.72 -25.67 -13.62
N LYS A 295 7.77 -26.11 -12.91
CA LYS A 295 8.99 -25.31 -12.67
C LYS A 295 9.72 -25.02 -14.00
N TRP A 296 9.88 -26.02 -14.87
CA TRP A 296 10.46 -25.82 -16.21
C TRP A 296 9.60 -24.93 -17.11
N LEU A 297 8.27 -25.12 -17.08
CA LEU A 297 7.32 -24.30 -17.84
C LEU A 297 7.41 -22.82 -17.45
N LEU A 298 7.56 -22.52 -16.16
CA LEU A 298 7.79 -21.15 -15.69
C LEU A 298 9.14 -20.60 -16.11
N CYS A 299 10.22 -21.39 -16.05
CA CYS A 299 11.54 -20.96 -16.54
C CYS A 299 11.50 -20.63 -18.04
N ALA A 300 10.88 -21.49 -18.85
CA ALA A 300 10.68 -21.26 -20.29
C ALA A 300 9.80 -20.02 -20.56
N ALA A 301 8.75 -19.82 -19.77
CA ALA A 301 7.88 -18.65 -19.87
C ALA A 301 8.61 -17.34 -19.54
N TYR A 302 9.49 -17.36 -18.53
CA TYR A 302 10.33 -16.22 -18.20
C TYR A 302 11.24 -15.86 -19.39
N LEU A 303 11.94 -16.85 -19.94
CA LEU A 303 12.78 -16.67 -21.12
C LEU A 303 11.98 -16.16 -22.33
N ALA A 304 10.79 -16.71 -22.58
CA ALA A 304 9.91 -16.25 -23.66
C ALA A 304 9.47 -14.78 -23.48
N SER A 305 9.23 -14.34 -22.24
CA SER A 305 8.74 -12.99 -21.95
C SER A 305 9.83 -11.93 -22.01
N PHE A 306 11.05 -12.25 -21.59
CA PHE A 306 12.15 -11.29 -21.55
C PHE A 306 13.01 -11.33 -22.81
N ASN A 307 13.24 -12.50 -23.41
CA ASN A 307 13.99 -12.59 -24.66
C ASN A 307 13.11 -12.19 -25.85
N PRO A 308 13.63 -11.42 -26.82
CA PRO A 308 12.89 -11.11 -28.03
C PRO A 308 12.85 -12.33 -28.96
N ALA A 309 11.72 -12.56 -29.63
CA ALA A 309 11.52 -13.72 -30.51
C ALA A 309 12.59 -13.86 -31.63
N ARG A 310 13.26 -12.76 -32.01
CA ARG A 310 14.35 -12.78 -33.00
C ARG A 310 15.60 -13.52 -32.53
N GLN A 311 15.82 -13.60 -31.22
CA GLN A 311 17.01 -14.20 -30.61
C GLN A 311 16.81 -15.65 -30.20
N ASP A 312 15.58 -16.19 -30.31
CA ASP A 312 15.29 -17.58 -29.93
C ASP A 312 16.17 -18.56 -30.72
N ASN A 313 16.44 -18.27 -31.99
CA ASN A 313 17.30 -19.08 -32.83
C ASN A 313 18.76 -19.14 -32.35
N ILE A 314 19.21 -18.12 -31.62
CA ILE A 314 20.58 -18.04 -31.11
C ILE A 314 20.70 -18.83 -29.81
N TYR A 315 19.71 -18.68 -28.92
CA TYR A 315 19.75 -19.26 -27.57
C TYR A 315 19.16 -20.68 -27.46
N PHE A 316 18.23 -21.07 -28.35
CA PHE A 316 17.44 -22.29 -28.19
C PHE A 316 17.56 -23.28 -29.36
N MET A 317 18.32 -22.97 -30.42
CA MET A 317 18.60 -23.96 -31.46
C MET A 317 19.60 -25.00 -30.96
N LYS A 318 19.12 -26.22 -30.71
CA LYS A 318 19.94 -27.43 -30.57
C LYS A 318 20.53 -27.76 -31.94
N ALA A 319 21.69 -27.18 -32.28
CA ALA A 319 22.33 -27.46 -33.56
C ALA A 319 22.78 -28.93 -33.61
N THR A 320 22.21 -29.71 -34.53
CA THR A 320 23.09 -30.62 -35.29
C THR A 320 23.90 -29.71 -36.20
N GLU A 321 25.21 -29.68 -36.03
CA GLU A 321 26.11 -29.03 -36.99
C GLU A 321 25.84 -29.61 -38.38
N ARG A 322 25.02 -28.95 -39.22
CA ARG A 322 25.00 -29.26 -40.65
C ARG A 322 24.49 -28.08 -41.47
N LYS A 323 25.45 -27.55 -42.23
CA LYS A 323 25.35 -26.60 -43.34
C LYS A 323 24.96 -25.19 -42.96
N ARG A 324 25.99 -24.46 -42.50
CA ARG A 324 26.20 -23.04 -42.75
C ARG A 324 25.89 -22.75 -44.23
N ARG A 325 24.65 -22.37 -44.57
CA ARG A 325 24.34 -21.78 -45.87
C ARG A 325 25.15 -20.48 -45.93
N ARG A 326 26.22 -20.48 -46.72
CA ARG A 326 26.93 -19.26 -47.10
C ARG A 326 25.90 -18.36 -47.78
N LYS A 327 25.36 -17.39 -47.04
CA LYS A 327 24.58 -16.30 -47.62
C LYS A 327 25.59 -15.47 -48.42
N GLY A 328 25.48 -15.57 -49.74
CA GLY A 328 26.27 -14.81 -50.70
C GLY A 328 26.24 -13.31 -50.36
N GLY A 329 27.37 -12.65 -50.64
CA GLY A 329 27.68 -11.32 -50.16
C GLY A 329 26.78 -10.20 -50.67
N GLY A 330 26.97 -9.04 -50.04
CA GLY A 330 26.52 -7.75 -50.55
C GLY A 330 25.35 -7.13 -49.80
N ALA A 331 25.49 -6.88 -48.49
CA ALA A 331 24.78 -5.78 -47.84
C ALA A 331 25.60 -5.31 -46.63
N ILE A 332 25.83 -4.00 -46.61
CA ILE A 332 26.57 -3.20 -45.64
C ILE A 332 26.33 -3.70 -44.21
N ALA A 333 27.43 -3.94 -43.48
CA ALA A 333 27.40 -4.19 -42.05
C ALA A 333 26.62 -3.04 -41.38
N GLY A 334 25.39 -3.33 -40.98
CA GLY A 334 24.58 -2.40 -40.20
C GLY A 334 25.36 -2.08 -38.94
N ARG A 335 25.68 -0.78 -38.76
CA ARG A 335 26.28 -0.26 -37.52
C ARG A 335 25.54 -0.85 -36.34
N GLU A 336 26.24 -1.63 -35.52
CA GLU A 336 25.74 -2.00 -34.20
C GLU A 336 25.51 -0.70 -33.43
N SER A 337 24.25 -0.40 -33.14
CA SER A 337 23.90 0.73 -32.29
C SER A 337 24.50 0.46 -30.90
N LYS A 338 25.59 1.15 -30.58
CA LYS A 338 26.21 1.19 -29.26
C LYS A 338 25.34 1.97 -28.26
N ASN A 339 24.06 1.65 -28.19
CA ASN A 339 23.25 2.05 -27.06
C ASN A 339 23.51 1.02 -25.96
N ARG A 340 23.92 1.48 -24.78
CA ARG A 340 23.94 0.66 -23.56
C ARG A 340 22.54 0.05 -23.44
N LYS A 341 22.40 -1.24 -23.76
CA LYS A 341 21.11 -1.92 -23.70
C LYS A 341 20.73 -1.95 -22.23
N ILE A 342 19.58 -1.36 -21.90
CA ILE A 342 18.99 -1.52 -20.57
C ILE A 342 18.81 -3.02 -20.39
N PRO A 343 19.33 -3.60 -19.30
CA PRO A 343 19.23 -5.04 -19.11
C PRO A 343 17.75 -5.42 -19.07
N ARG A 344 17.39 -6.40 -19.89
CA ARG A 344 15.98 -6.62 -20.24
C ARG A 344 15.12 -7.07 -19.07
N HIS A 345 15.71 -7.64 -18.03
CA HIS A 345 15.01 -8.00 -16.79
C HIS A 345 14.46 -6.78 -16.02
N LEU A 346 14.92 -5.57 -16.33
CA LEU A 346 14.35 -4.31 -15.80
C LEU A 346 13.17 -3.79 -16.64
N LEU A 347 12.92 -4.38 -17.81
CA LEU A 347 11.77 -4.02 -18.65
C LEU A 347 10.52 -4.80 -18.21
N SER A 348 9.35 -4.33 -18.63
CA SER A 348 8.11 -5.07 -18.42
C SER A 348 8.10 -6.38 -19.24
N PRO A 349 7.54 -7.47 -18.67
CA PRO A 349 7.46 -8.76 -19.36
C PRO A 349 6.65 -8.64 -20.65
N SER A 350 7.22 -9.07 -21.77
CA SER A 350 6.56 -8.99 -23.08
C SER A 350 5.60 -10.17 -23.31
N PRO A 351 4.48 -9.95 -24.00
CA PRO A 351 3.52 -11.01 -24.28
C PRO A 351 4.05 -11.96 -25.38
N PHE A 352 3.87 -13.27 -25.18
CA PHE A 352 4.32 -14.33 -26.10
C PHE A 352 3.18 -15.32 -26.42
N PRO A 353 3.18 -15.94 -27.62
CA PRO A 353 2.21 -16.98 -27.98
C PRO A 353 2.55 -18.32 -27.32
N LEU A 354 1.56 -19.19 -27.15
CA LEU A 354 1.74 -20.52 -26.54
C LEU A 354 2.74 -21.39 -27.30
N ASP A 355 2.70 -21.38 -28.63
CA ASP A 355 3.60 -22.18 -29.47
C ASP A 355 5.08 -21.86 -29.20
N ARG A 356 5.40 -20.59 -28.96
CA ARG A 356 6.75 -20.15 -28.63
C ARG A 356 7.18 -20.66 -27.25
N LEU A 357 6.28 -20.66 -26.27
CA LEU A 357 6.53 -21.22 -24.95
C LEU A 357 6.87 -22.71 -25.03
N LEU A 358 6.06 -23.48 -25.75
CA LEU A 358 6.27 -24.92 -25.93
C LEU A 358 7.58 -25.20 -26.66
N ALA A 359 7.90 -24.45 -27.71
CA ALA A 359 9.16 -24.58 -28.44
C ALA A 359 10.38 -24.33 -27.54
N ILE A 360 10.35 -23.28 -26.71
CA ILE A 360 11.42 -22.98 -25.76
C ILE A 360 11.49 -24.06 -24.67
N LEU A 361 10.35 -24.54 -24.17
CA LEU A 361 10.30 -25.64 -23.20
C LEU A 361 10.99 -26.89 -23.74
N HIS A 362 10.68 -27.32 -24.97
CA HIS A 362 11.35 -28.46 -25.61
C HIS A 362 12.85 -28.25 -25.82
N ALA A 363 13.29 -27.00 -26.04
CA ALA A 363 14.70 -26.68 -26.16
C ALA A 363 15.43 -26.73 -24.81
N VAL A 364 14.77 -26.32 -23.73
CA VAL A 364 15.39 -26.18 -22.42
C VAL A 364 15.28 -27.46 -21.58
N LEU A 365 14.26 -28.31 -21.80
CA LEU A 365 14.10 -29.57 -21.08
C LEU A 365 15.29 -30.51 -21.39
N PRO A 366 15.89 -31.16 -20.38
CA PRO A 366 16.98 -32.13 -20.57
C PRO A 366 16.52 -33.48 -21.14
N HIS A 367 15.21 -33.76 -21.10
CA HIS A 367 14.61 -35.01 -21.55
C HIS A 367 13.46 -34.72 -22.53
N ASP A 368 12.95 -35.74 -23.20
CA ASP A 368 11.73 -35.59 -24.01
C ASP A 368 10.50 -35.44 -23.10
N LEU A 369 9.53 -34.63 -23.55
CA LEU A 369 8.27 -34.49 -22.81
C LEU A 369 7.52 -35.82 -22.82
N THR A 370 7.09 -36.26 -21.65
CA THR A 370 6.25 -37.45 -21.53
C THR A 370 4.90 -37.19 -22.18
N PRO A 371 4.42 -38.09 -23.06
CA PRO A 371 3.14 -37.92 -23.76
C PRO A 371 1.93 -38.00 -22.82
N THR A 372 2.12 -38.47 -21.59
CA THR A 372 1.12 -38.51 -20.52
C THR A 372 0.94 -37.18 -19.79
N MET A 373 1.78 -36.19 -20.07
CA MET A 373 1.70 -34.89 -19.41
C MET A 373 0.63 -34.02 -20.06
N ASP A 374 -0.37 -33.65 -19.28
CA ASP A 374 -1.34 -32.64 -19.67
C ASP A 374 -0.77 -31.23 -19.41
N ILE A 375 -0.08 -30.69 -20.42
CA ILE A 375 0.52 -29.35 -20.37
C ILE A 375 -0.55 -28.27 -20.23
N TYR A 376 -1.75 -28.49 -20.75
CA TYR A 376 -2.84 -27.50 -20.70
C TYR A 376 -3.40 -27.37 -19.29
N THR A 377 -3.54 -28.48 -18.53
CA THR A 377 -3.92 -28.39 -17.10
C THR A 377 -2.84 -27.76 -16.26
N GLN A 378 -1.56 -28.03 -16.54
CA GLN A 378 -0.45 -27.32 -15.89
C GLN A 378 -0.46 -25.82 -16.20
N LEU A 379 -0.77 -25.44 -17.45
CA LEU A 379 -0.90 -24.03 -17.81
C LEU A 379 -2.09 -23.38 -17.09
N ALA A 380 -3.24 -24.04 -17.04
CA ALA A 380 -4.43 -23.55 -16.36
C ALA A 380 -4.18 -23.35 -14.85
N THR A 381 -3.47 -24.29 -14.20
CA THR A 381 -3.08 -24.17 -12.79
C THR A 381 -2.07 -23.05 -12.56
N LEU A 382 -1.09 -22.85 -13.44
CA LEU A 382 -0.17 -21.71 -13.34
C LEU A 382 -0.87 -20.35 -13.55
N CYS A 383 -1.95 -20.33 -14.34
CA CYS A 383 -2.79 -19.16 -14.52
C CYS A 383 -3.69 -18.89 -13.31
N SER A 384 -4.26 -19.92 -12.70
CA SER A 384 -5.03 -19.77 -11.46
C SER A 384 -4.17 -19.27 -10.30
N LEU A 385 -2.89 -19.69 -10.26
CA LEU A 385 -1.87 -19.19 -9.33
C LEU A 385 -1.35 -17.78 -9.68
N ARG A 386 -1.83 -17.16 -10.78
CA ARG A 386 -1.38 -15.85 -11.28
C ARG A 386 0.13 -15.73 -11.51
N LEU A 387 0.83 -16.84 -11.74
CA LEU A 387 2.24 -16.84 -12.16
C LEU A 387 2.38 -16.56 -13.66
N LEU A 388 1.37 -16.98 -14.42
CA LEU A 388 1.16 -16.64 -15.82
C LEU A 388 -0.14 -15.84 -15.96
N LEU A 389 -0.11 -14.79 -16.77
CA LEU A 389 -1.26 -13.96 -17.07
C LEU A 389 -1.54 -13.99 -18.56
N ARG A 390 -2.82 -14.03 -18.93
CA ARG A 390 -3.25 -13.88 -20.32
C ARG A 390 -3.40 -12.40 -20.67
N THR A 391 -2.77 -11.96 -21.76
CA THR A 391 -2.92 -10.61 -22.32
C THR A 391 -3.95 -10.65 -23.45
N ALA A 392 -5.19 -10.23 -23.14
CA ALA A 392 -6.40 -10.27 -24.00
C ALA A 392 -6.86 -11.70 -24.35
N VAL A 393 -8.11 -12.13 -24.15
CA VAL A 393 -9.43 -11.48 -24.32
C VAL A 393 -10.24 -11.59 -23.02
N ILE A 394 -10.99 -10.53 -22.65
CA ILE A 394 -12.03 -10.60 -21.61
C ILE A 394 -13.11 -11.59 -22.12
N GLY A 395 -13.13 -12.80 -21.56
CA GLY A 395 -14.13 -13.83 -21.90
C GLY A 395 -13.78 -14.81 -23.03
N GLY A 396 -12.53 -14.88 -23.50
CA GLY A 396 -12.11 -15.87 -24.51
C GLY A 396 -11.71 -17.22 -23.90
N ASP A 397 -11.89 -18.32 -24.64
CA ASP A 397 -11.47 -19.68 -24.26
C ASP A 397 -9.93 -19.80 -24.14
N LEU A 398 -9.43 -20.67 -23.26
CA LEU A 398 -8.00 -20.89 -22.98
C LEU A 398 -7.24 -21.42 -24.22
N LEU A 399 -7.97 -22.07 -25.12
CA LEU A 399 -7.45 -22.75 -26.32
C LEU A 399 -7.48 -21.87 -27.58
N GLU A 400 -7.84 -20.59 -27.45
CA GLU A 400 -7.89 -19.71 -28.61
C GLU A 400 -6.48 -19.48 -29.20
N PRO A 401 -6.27 -19.70 -30.51
CA PRO A 401 -4.95 -19.61 -31.16
C PRO A 401 -4.36 -18.18 -31.15
N GLY A 402 -5.14 -17.16 -30.78
CA GLY A 402 -4.68 -15.78 -30.61
C GLY A 402 -4.27 -15.41 -29.18
N ALA A 403 -4.41 -16.32 -28.21
CA ALA A 403 -4.10 -16.04 -26.81
C ALA A 403 -2.61 -15.77 -26.62
N LYS A 404 -2.30 -14.61 -26.03
CA LYS A 404 -0.95 -14.25 -25.64
C LYS A 404 -0.82 -14.34 -24.12
N TRP A 405 0.35 -14.78 -23.68
CA TRP A 405 0.70 -15.02 -22.30
C TRP A 405 1.82 -14.08 -21.88
N LYS A 406 1.84 -13.66 -20.61
CA LYS A 406 2.93 -12.92 -19.98
C LYS A 406 3.21 -13.48 -18.60
N VAL A 407 4.45 -13.31 -18.15
CA VAL A 407 4.89 -13.70 -16.82
C VAL A 407 4.51 -12.64 -15.78
N ASN A 408 4.22 -13.06 -14.55
CA ASN A 408 3.92 -12.21 -13.41
C ASN A 408 4.80 -12.53 -12.20
N PHE A 409 6.10 -12.74 -12.43
CA PHE A 409 7.10 -12.90 -11.39
C PHE A 409 8.44 -12.30 -11.84
N GLY A 410 9.26 -11.89 -10.88
CA GLY A 410 10.55 -11.24 -11.11
C GLY A 410 11.71 -12.21 -11.34
N TRP A 411 12.86 -11.66 -11.70
CA TRP A 411 14.10 -12.40 -11.95
C TRP A 411 14.53 -13.28 -10.78
N GLU A 412 14.42 -12.78 -9.54
CA GLU A 412 14.83 -13.54 -8.35
C GLU A 412 14.02 -14.82 -8.15
N TYR A 413 12.72 -14.76 -8.43
CA TYR A 413 11.85 -15.94 -8.40
C TYR A 413 12.26 -16.96 -9.47
N ALA A 414 12.52 -16.47 -10.69
CA ALA A 414 12.98 -17.31 -11.80
C ALA A 414 14.31 -18.01 -11.47
N LEU A 415 15.25 -17.30 -10.84
CA LEU A 415 16.54 -17.85 -10.41
C LEU A 415 16.39 -18.93 -9.33
N LYS A 416 15.53 -18.70 -8.32
CA LYS A 416 15.24 -19.69 -7.27
C LYS A 416 14.59 -20.95 -7.86
N LEU A 417 13.63 -20.78 -8.78
CA LEU A 417 13.02 -21.90 -9.50
C LEU A 417 14.07 -22.66 -10.32
N ALA A 418 14.89 -21.97 -11.10
CA ALA A 418 15.91 -22.60 -11.94
C ALA A 418 16.92 -23.40 -11.10
N ARG A 419 17.40 -22.84 -9.98
CA ARG A 419 18.26 -23.55 -9.03
C ARG A 419 17.61 -24.80 -8.45
N SER A 420 16.31 -24.76 -8.12
CA SER A 420 15.60 -25.92 -7.57
C SER A 420 15.53 -27.11 -8.53
N VAL A 421 15.68 -26.87 -9.84
CA VAL A 421 15.66 -27.90 -10.88
C VAL A 421 17.04 -28.13 -11.51
N GLY A 422 18.09 -27.45 -11.01
CA GLY A 422 19.45 -27.53 -11.55
C GLY A 422 19.59 -26.93 -12.95
N PHE A 423 18.80 -25.90 -13.28
CA PHE A 423 18.86 -25.18 -14.55
C PHE A 423 19.61 -23.85 -14.42
N ASP A 424 20.63 -23.64 -15.26
CA ASP A 424 21.39 -22.39 -15.32
C ASP A 424 20.70 -21.39 -16.25
N ILE A 425 19.66 -20.72 -15.74
CA ILE A 425 18.85 -19.77 -16.52
C ILE A 425 19.64 -18.56 -17.03
N THR A 426 20.75 -18.19 -16.38
CA THR A 426 21.60 -17.05 -16.74
C THR A 426 22.15 -17.13 -18.14
N ASP A 427 22.47 -18.34 -18.60
CA ASP A 427 23.13 -18.56 -19.90
C ASP A 427 22.16 -18.38 -21.07
N HIS A 428 20.86 -18.42 -20.77
CA HIS A 428 19.79 -18.33 -21.75
C HIS A 428 19.09 -16.98 -21.76
N VAL A 429 19.45 -16.03 -20.88
CA VAL A 429 18.85 -14.69 -20.85
C VAL A 429 19.61 -13.75 -21.79
N ALA A 430 18.87 -13.02 -22.62
CA ALA A 430 19.43 -12.02 -23.50
C ALA A 430 19.82 -10.73 -22.76
N GLU A 431 21.06 -10.27 -22.97
CA GLU A 431 21.57 -8.97 -22.51
C GLU A 431 20.91 -7.75 -23.16
#